data_AF-A0AAV5TD60-F1
#
_entry.id   AF-A0AAV5TD60-F1
#
_cell.length_a   1.000
_cell.length_b   1.000
_cell.length_c   1.000
_cell.angle_alpha   90.00
_cell.angle_beta   90.00
_cell.angle_gamma   90.00
#
_symmetry.space_group_name_H-M   'P 1'
#
loop_
_entity.id
_entity.type
_entity.pdbx_description
1 polymer ?
#
loop_
_entity_poly.entity_id
_entity_poly.type
_entity_poly.pdbx_seq_one_letter_code
_entity_poly.pdbx_strand_id
1 'polypeptide(L)'
;LGWILILALVLMIVSVADAVDYSKFALWKKRTLRCGGNLCTLEGTGKWMKEDLAECRIETEKGVTRQLCGIKCNGADRDSVISKTPMWNHKCVRFSTYDTLDRNQEWFIWRSGSCMQQNITLEVHCGFPEKQRK
;
A
#
# COMPACT_ATOMS: atom_id res chain seq x y z
N LEU A 1 36.36 29.52 34.63
CA LEU A 1 36.14 29.83 33.20
C LEU A 1 35.72 28.60 32.38
N GLY A 2 36.39 27.43 32.52
CA GLY A 2 36.04 26.23 31.74
C GLY A 2 34.64 25.64 31.97
N TRP A 3 34.11 25.68 33.20
CA TRP A 3 32.77 25.16 33.52
C TRP A 3 31.62 25.94 32.87
N ILE A 4 31.80 27.24 32.64
CA ILE A 4 30.80 28.10 31.97
C ILE A 4 30.70 27.72 30.50
N LEU A 5 31.83 27.40 29.87
CA LEU A 5 31.90 26.93 28.47
C LEU A 5 31.21 25.57 28.31
N ILE A 6 31.40 24.66 29.26
CA ILE A 6 30.74 23.34 29.25
C ILE A 6 29.22 23.48 29.45
N LEU A 7 28.78 24.31 30.40
CA LEU A 7 27.36 24.58 30.64
C LEU A 7 26.69 25.24 29.42
N ALA A 8 27.36 26.19 28.78
CA ALA A 8 26.88 26.82 27.55
C ALA A 8 26.77 25.81 26.40
N LEU A 9 27.75 24.91 26.25
CA LEU A 9 27.70 23.85 25.24
C LEU A 9 26.54 22.88 25.50
N VAL A 10 26.31 22.46 26.75
CA VAL A 10 25.20 21.58 27.12
C VAL A 10 23.85 22.25 26.87
N LEU A 11 23.68 23.53 27.21
CA LEU A 11 22.44 24.28 26.94
C LEU A 11 22.13 24.38 25.44
N MET A 12 23.16 24.57 24.60
CA MET A 12 22.99 24.63 23.15
C MET A 12 22.55 23.28 22.56
N ILE A 13 23.06 22.14 23.08
CA ILE A 13 22.68 20.80 22.59
C ILE A 13 21.22 20.49 22.95
N VAL A 14 20.71 20.94 24.11
CA VAL A 14 19.31 20.68 24.53
C VAL A 14 18.28 21.46 23.69
N SER A 15 18.69 22.57 23.06
CA SER A 15 17.78 23.45 22.31
C SER A 15 17.39 22.94 20.91
N VAL A 16 18.06 21.89 20.40
CA VAL A 16 17.80 21.32 19.07
C VAL A 16 17.12 19.95 19.18
N ALA A 17 16.01 19.90 19.94
CA ALA A 17 15.08 18.78 19.88
C ALA A 17 13.92 19.19 18.99
N ASP A 18 14.03 18.94 17.68
CA ASP A 18 12.90 19.09 16.76
C ASP A 18 11.75 18.19 17.23
N ALA A 19 10.58 18.78 17.43
CA ALA A 19 9.37 18.01 17.73
C ALA A 19 9.07 17.11 16.53
N VAL A 20 9.14 15.79 16.73
CA VAL A 20 8.79 14.81 15.68
C VAL A 20 7.29 14.94 15.40
N ASP A 21 6.93 15.30 14.17
CA ASP A 21 5.54 15.38 13.74
C ASP A 21 4.99 13.97 13.49
N TYR A 22 4.34 13.41 14.51
CA TYR A 22 3.80 12.06 14.45
C TYR A 22 2.63 11.89 13.47
N SER A 23 2.01 12.99 13.02
CA SER A 23 0.95 12.94 12.00
C SER A 23 1.42 12.39 10.65
N LYS A 24 2.74 12.29 10.46
CA LYS A 24 3.37 11.73 9.26
C LYS A 24 3.56 10.21 9.33
N PHE A 25 3.39 9.58 10.49
CA PHE A 25 3.46 8.13 10.61
C PHE A 25 2.15 7.48 10.21
N ALA A 26 2.24 6.46 9.36
CA ALA A 26 1.11 5.66 8.95
C ALA A 26 1.12 4.33 9.71
N LEU A 27 -0.05 3.88 10.17
CA LEU A 27 -0.23 2.50 10.59
C LEU A 27 -0.32 1.65 9.31
N TRP A 28 0.66 0.78 9.08
CA TRP A 28 0.67 -0.07 7.89
C TRP A 28 -0.05 -1.40 8.15
N LYS A 29 -0.98 -1.76 7.26
CA LYS A 29 -1.58 -3.11 7.23
C LYS A 29 -1.30 -3.77 5.90
N LYS A 30 -0.80 -5.01 5.96
CA LYS A 30 -0.57 -5.83 4.78
C LYS A 30 -1.89 -6.40 4.23
N ARG A 31 -1.99 -6.43 2.91
CA ARG A 31 -3.00 -7.13 2.11
C ARG A 31 -2.30 -8.01 1.09
N THR A 32 -2.75 -9.25 0.98
CA THR A 32 -2.27 -10.19 -0.05
C THR A 32 -3.40 -10.42 -1.04
N LEU A 33 -3.19 -10.00 -2.30
CA LEU A 33 -4.13 -10.22 -3.39
C LEU A 33 -3.58 -11.32 -4.30
N ARG A 34 -4.28 -12.44 -4.38
CA ARG A 34 -3.95 -13.56 -5.28
C ARG A 34 -4.86 -13.48 -6.49
N CYS A 35 -4.29 -13.31 -7.67
CA CYS A 35 -5.05 -13.22 -8.91
C CYS A 35 -4.71 -14.37 -9.85
N GLY A 36 -5.73 -14.91 -10.51
CA GLY A 36 -5.60 -15.84 -11.63
C GLY A 36 -6.68 -15.53 -12.67
N GLY A 37 -6.25 -15.01 -13.81
CA GLY A 37 -7.20 -14.46 -14.80
C GLY A 37 -8.01 -13.29 -14.23
N ASN A 38 -9.31 -13.31 -14.52
CA ASN A 38 -10.29 -12.34 -14.04
C ASN A 38 -10.72 -12.54 -12.56
N LEU A 39 -10.23 -13.60 -11.90
CA LEU A 39 -10.55 -13.89 -10.51
C LEU A 39 -9.41 -13.45 -9.60
N CYS A 40 -9.73 -12.72 -8.53
CA CYS A 40 -8.76 -12.41 -7.48
C CYS A 40 -9.35 -12.69 -6.09
N THR A 41 -8.53 -13.19 -5.17
CA THR A 41 -8.88 -13.42 -3.78
C THR A 41 -7.99 -12.58 -2.86
N LEU A 42 -8.59 -12.06 -1.81
CA LEU A 42 -7.90 -11.40 -0.72
C LEU A 42 -7.71 -12.37 0.43
N GLU A 43 -6.47 -12.46 0.90
CA GLU A 43 -6.16 -13.20 2.12
C GLU A 43 -6.85 -12.52 3.32
N GLY A 44 -7.70 -13.28 4.02
CA GLY A 44 -8.46 -12.79 5.17
C GLY A 44 -7.55 -12.37 6.33
N THR A 45 -7.87 -11.26 6.99
CA THR A 45 -7.18 -10.81 8.20
C THR A 45 -7.92 -11.31 9.45
N GLY A 46 -7.55 -12.47 9.99
CA GLY A 46 -8.14 -12.99 11.25
C GLY A 46 -7.81 -14.46 11.57
N LYS A 47 -8.08 -14.89 12.80
CA LYS A 47 -7.82 -16.25 13.34
C LYS A 47 -8.61 -17.37 12.64
N TRP A 48 -9.60 -17.00 11.82
CA TRP A 48 -10.43 -17.89 11.01
C TRP A 48 -10.29 -17.46 9.53
N MET A 49 -9.09 -17.66 8.98
CA MET A 49 -8.74 -17.29 7.60
C MET A 49 -9.66 -18.00 6.61
N LYS A 50 -10.67 -17.28 6.11
CA LYS A 50 -11.32 -17.60 4.83
C LYS A 50 -10.76 -16.61 3.80
N GLU A 51 -10.33 -17.11 2.65
CA GLU A 51 -10.06 -16.24 1.51
C GLU A 51 -11.38 -15.57 1.11
N ASP A 52 -11.37 -14.24 1.06
CA ASP A 52 -12.51 -13.49 0.56
C ASP A 52 -12.31 -13.25 -0.93
N LEU A 53 -13.38 -13.41 -1.71
CA LEU A 53 -13.35 -12.99 -3.10
C LEU A 53 -13.16 -11.47 -3.16
N ALA A 54 -12.19 -11.01 -3.95
CA ALA A 54 -12.02 -9.58 -4.20
C ALA A 54 -13.08 -9.11 -5.19
N GLU A 55 -13.69 -7.96 -4.91
CA GLU A 55 -14.62 -7.33 -5.85
C GLU A 55 -13.82 -6.76 -7.02
N CYS A 56 -13.95 -7.39 -8.20
CA CYS A 56 -13.25 -7.01 -9.41
C CYS A 56 -14.22 -6.51 -10.48
N ARG A 57 -13.83 -5.46 -11.20
CA ARG A 57 -14.57 -4.93 -12.37
C ARG A 57 -13.63 -4.61 -13.52
N ILE A 58 -14.16 -4.61 -14.74
CA ILE A 58 -13.42 -4.23 -15.94
C ILE A 58 -13.83 -2.81 -16.34
N GLU A 59 -12.83 -1.94 -16.54
CA GLU A 59 -13.02 -0.58 -17.03
C GLU A 59 -12.19 -0.39 -18.30
N THR A 60 -12.72 0.36 -19.27
CA THR A 60 -11.96 0.77 -20.46
C THR A 60 -11.94 2.28 -20.52
N GLU A 61 -10.74 2.85 -20.42
CA GLU A 61 -10.53 4.31 -20.45
C GLU A 61 -9.51 4.65 -21.54
N LYS A 62 -9.87 5.56 -22.46
CA LYS A 62 -9.00 5.99 -23.57
C LYS A 62 -8.41 4.83 -24.39
N GLY A 63 -9.20 3.78 -24.62
CA GLY A 63 -8.80 2.58 -25.36
C GLY A 63 -7.96 1.58 -24.55
N VAL A 64 -7.70 1.83 -23.27
CA VAL A 64 -6.97 0.91 -22.38
C VAL A 64 -7.96 0.20 -21.46
N THR A 65 -8.07 -1.12 -21.62
CA THR A 65 -8.86 -1.98 -20.72
C THR A 65 -8.03 -2.35 -19.49
N ARG A 66 -8.62 -2.15 -18.31
CA ARG A 66 -8.06 -2.50 -17.00
C ARG A 66 -9.06 -3.34 -16.22
N GLN A 67 -8.56 -4.36 -15.52
CA GLN A 67 -9.26 -5.01 -14.43
C GLN A 67 -8.88 -4.30 -13.13
N LEU A 68 -9.86 -3.81 -12.38
CA LEU A 68 -9.67 -3.21 -11.07
C LEU A 68 -10.22 -4.17 -10.02
N CYS A 69 -9.40 -4.57 -9.07
CA CYS A 69 -9.80 -5.42 -7.95
C CYS A 69 -9.58 -4.70 -6.63
N GLY A 70 -10.62 -4.59 -5.81
CA GLY A 70 -10.54 -3.93 -4.52
C GLY A 70 -9.60 -4.65 -3.56
N ILE A 71 -8.84 -3.91 -2.75
CA ILE A 71 -7.91 -4.47 -1.76
C ILE A 71 -8.33 -4.24 -0.30
N LYS A 72 -9.58 -3.81 -0.06
CA LYS A 72 -10.18 -3.58 1.27
C LYS A 72 -9.29 -2.71 2.18
N CYS A 73 -8.91 -1.54 1.68
CA CYS A 73 -8.10 -0.55 2.39
C CYS A 73 -8.87 0.74 2.69
N ASN A 74 -10.12 0.58 3.09
CA ASN A 74 -11.04 1.69 3.38
C ASN A 74 -10.47 2.54 4.53
N GLY A 75 -10.27 3.83 4.30
CA GLY A 75 -9.68 4.76 5.27
C GLY A 75 -8.15 4.86 5.21
N ALA A 76 -7.48 4.11 4.32
CA ALA A 76 -6.08 4.33 4.02
C ALA A 76 -5.91 5.57 3.13
N ASP A 77 -4.95 6.43 3.46
CA ASP A 77 -4.60 7.62 2.67
C ASP A 77 -3.32 7.41 1.83
N ARG A 78 -2.66 6.27 2.03
CA ARG A 78 -1.41 5.90 1.37
C ARG A 78 -1.38 4.40 1.09
N ASP A 79 -0.65 4.03 0.05
CA ASP A 79 -0.42 2.64 -0.31
C ASP A 79 1.06 2.40 -0.68
N SER A 80 1.43 1.13 -0.72
CA SER A 80 2.64 0.70 -1.41
C SER A 80 2.51 -0.75 -1.84
N VAL A 81 2.66 -1.04 -3.13
CA VAL A 81 2.90 -2.42 -3.57
C VAL A 81 4.32 -2.82 -3.16
N ILE A 82 4.42 -3.85 -2.32
CA ILE A 82 5.68 -4.29 -1.74
C ILE A 82 6.34 -5.37 -2.59
N SER A 83 5.56 -6.34 -3.06
CA SER A 83 6.12 -7.46 -3.82
C SER A 83 5.13 -8.10 -4.77
N LYS A 84 5.69 -8.81 -5.77
CA LYS A 84 4.96 -9.61 -6.76
C LYS A 84 5.58 -11.00 -6.83
N THR A 85 4.73 -12.02 -6.80
CA THR A 85 5.13 -13.43 -6.99
C THR A 85 4.34 -14.04 -8.15
N PRO A 86 4.98 -14.68 -9.14
CA PRO A 86 6.43 -14.78 -9.31
C PRO A 86 7.07 -13.45 -9.74
N MET A 87 8.25 -13.16 -9.18
CA MET A 87 9.02 -11.94 -9.50
C MET A 87 9.40 -11.87 -10.99
N TRP A 88 9.74 -13.01 -11.59
CA TRP A 88 10.21 -13.14 -12.98
C TRP A 88 9.12 -13.04 -14.05
N ASN A 89 7.84 -12.92 -13.69
CA ASN A 89 6.78 -12.70 -14.68
C ASN A 89 6.90 -11.31 -15.32
N HIS A 90 7.42 -11.26 -16.55
CA HIS A 90 7.65 -10.05 -17.34
C HIS A 90 6.37 -9.50 -18.00
N LYS A 91 5.27 -10.26 -18.01
CA LYS A 91 3.97 -9.78 -18.49
C LYS A 91 3.30 -8.86 -17.48
N CYS A 92 3.75 -8.89 -16.23
CA CYS A 92 3.28 -8.06 -15.13
C CYS A 92 4.43 -7.20 -14.59
N VAL A 93 4.56 -6.00 -15.12
CA VAL A 93 5.51 -4.95 -14.72
C VAL A 93 4.75 -3.83 -13.99
N ARG A 94 5.25 -3.45 -12.81
CA ARG A 94 4.66 -2.39 -11.97
C ARG A 94 4.66 -1.06 -12.72
N PHE A 95 3.69 -0.19 -12.48
CA PHE A 95 3.48 1.11 -13.13
C PHE A 95 3.08 1.04 -14.62
N SER A 96 3.36 -0.07 -15.30
CA SER A 96 3.07 -0.25 -16.73
C SER A 96 1.82 -1.10 -16.96
N THR A 97 1.77 -2.27 -16.32
CA THR A 97 0.70 -3.26 -16.54
C THR A 97 -0.11 -3.59 -15.28
N TYR A 98 0.39 -3.17 -14.12
CA TYR A 98 -0.36 -3.19 -12.88
C TYR A 98 0.21 -2.16 -11.91
N ASP A 99 -0.64 -1.63 -11.03
CA ASP A 99 -0.25 -0.91 -9.82
C ASP A 99 -1.48 -0.71 -8.94
N THR A 100 -1.34 0.04 -7.87
CA THR A 100 -2.47 0.58 -7.12
C THR A 100 -3.15 1.74 -7.85
N LEU A 101 -4.42 1.94 -7.53
CA LEU A 101 -5.23 3.06 -7.98
C LEU A 101 -6.21 3.43 -6.87
N ASP A 102 -6.16 4.68 -6.44
CA ASP A 102 -7.21 5.27 -5.61
C ASP A 102 -8.38 5.72 -6.50
N ARG A 103 -9.58 5.28 -6.17
CA ARG A 103 -10.83 5.86 -6.67
C ARG A 103 -11.76 6.09 -5.49
N ASN A 104 -12.11 7.35 -5.25
CA ASN A 104 -13.11 7.74 -4.26
C ASN A 104 -12.84 7.15 -2.87
N GLN A 105 -11.60 7.20 -2.39
CA GLN A 105 -11.20 6.70 -1.06
C GLN A 105 -11.22 5.17 -0.93
N GLU A 106 -11.33 4.47 -2.06
CA GLU A 106 -11.14 3.03 -2.16
C GLU A 106 -9.90 2.72 -2.98
N TRP A 107 -9.12 1.76 -2.50
CA TRP A 107 -7.91 1.31 -3.16
C TRP A 107 -8.18 0.05 -3.96
N PHE A 108 -7.70 0.07 -5.19
CA PHE A 108 -7.75 -1.04 -6.13
C PHE A 108 -6.35 -1.40 -6.58
N ILE A 109 -6.16 -2.66 -6.95
CA ILE A 109 -5.09 -3.04 -7.87
C ILE A 109 -5.68 -3.06 -9.26
N TRP A 110 -5.09 -2.29 -10.18
CA TRP A 110 -5.42 -2.39 -11.59
C TRP A 110 -4.44 -3.32 -12.29
N ARG A 111 -4.93 -4.08 -13.28
CA ARG A 111 -4.13 -4.91 -14.19
C ARG A 111 -4.59 -4.66 -15.62
N SER A 112 -3.67 -4.65 -16.58
CA SER A 112 -3.99 -4.42 -18.00
C SER A 112 -3.27 -5.41 -18.92
N GLY A 113 -3.72 -5.47 -20.18
CA GLY A 113 -3.10 -6.27 -21.23
C GLY A 113 -2.92 -7.75 -20.84
N SER A 114 -1.77 -8.33 -21.21
CA SER A 114 -1.47 -9.73 -20.88
C SER A 114 -1.37 -9.99 -19.38
N CYS A 115 -1.12 -8.96 -18.56
CA CYS A 115 -1.01 -9.12 -17.12
C CYS A 115 -2.34 -9.60 -16.52
N MET A 116 -3.49 -9.16 -17.04
CA MET A 116 -4.82 -9.55 -16.55
C MET A 116 -5.04 -11.07 -16.53
N GLN A 117 -4.38 -11.80 -17.43
CA GLN A 117 -4.53 -13.25 -17.55
C GLN A 117 -3.49 -14.05 -16.73
N GLN A 118 -2.56 -13.37 -16.06
CA GLN A 118 -1.50 -14.05 -15.32
C GLN A 118 -1.95 -14.54 -13.94
N ASN A 119 -1.29 -15.58 -13.46
CA ASN A 119 -1.40 -15.99 -12.07
C ASN A 119 -0.30 -15.27 -11.28
N ILE A 120 -0.68 -14.25 -10.52
CA ILE A 120 0.25 -13.46 -9.70
C ILE A 120 -0.32 -13.24 -8.29
N THR A 121 0.56 -13.20 -7.31
CA THR A 121 0.26 -12.74 -5.96
C THR A 121 0.92 -11.39 -5.75
N LEU A 122 0.16 -10.43 -5.24
CA LEU A 122 0.62 -9.08 -4.95
C LEU A 122 0.49 -8.82 -3.46
N GLU A 123 1.58 -8.37 -2.85
CA GLU A 123 1.56 -7.86 -1.48
C GLU A 123 1.47 -6.33 -1.53
N VAL A 124 0.45 -5.78 -0.89
CA VAL A 124 0.19 -4.34 -0.81
C VAL A 124 0.11 -3.94 0.65
N HIS A 125 0.79 -2.86 1.03
CA HIS A 125 0.66 -2.27 2.35
C HIS A 125 -0.22 -1.03 2.26
N CYS A 126 -1.24 -0.99 3.09
CA CYS A 126 -2.16 0.15 3.19
C CYS A 126 -1.81 0.94 4.44
N GLY A 127 -1.50 2.23 4.25
CA GLY A 127 -1.13 3.17 5.30
C GLY A 127 -2.37 3.92 5.77
N PHE A 128 -2.65 3.84 7.07
CA PHE A 128 -3.77 4.53 7.70
C PHE A 128 -3.26 5.70 8.54
N PRO A 129 -3.89 6.88 8.47
CA PRO A 129 -3.50 8.02 9.29
C PRO A 129 -3.83 7.75 10.76
N GLU A 130 -2.92 8.10 11.66
CA GLU A 130 -3.01 7.80 13.10
C GLU A 130 -4.30 8.33 13.77
N LYS A 131 -4.85 9.43 13.23
CA LYS A 131 -6.10 10.06 13.72
C LYS A 131 -7.36 9.19 13.55
N GLN A 132 -7.31 8.08 12.82
CA GLN A 132 -8.44 7.15 12.67
C GLN A 132 -8.51 6.04 13.73
N ARG A 133 -7.72 6.14 14.81
CA ARG A 133 -7.86 5.29 15.99
C ARG A 133 -9.09 5.73 16.82
N LYS A 134 -10.30 5.45 16.34
CA LYS A 134 -11.53 5.43 17.16
C LYS A 134 -11.95 4.00 17.42
#